data_AF-A0A2E7K129-F1
#
_entry.id   AF-A0A2E7K129-F1
#
_cell.length_a   1.000
_cell.length_b   1.000
_cell.length_c   1.000
_cell.angle_alpha   90.00
_cell.angle_beta   90.00
_cell.angle_gamma   90.00
#
_symmetry.space_group_name_H-M   'P 1'
#
loop_
_entity.id
_entity.type
_entity.pdbx_description
1 polymer ?
#
loop_
_entity_poly.entity_id
_entity_poly.type
_entity_poly.pdbx_seq_one_letter_code
_entity_poly.pdbx_strand_id
1 'polypeptide(L)'
;MNMASHNTQMHQETADVNPSCAPSQWAHYAGYFRIGGASIILIGMLLLLFQGWSNGGDVNRYYMLLGQTGLMAAAGFMLAFGIRETKGARLFFALALASVCINTTTLSAMWFSFSQWEGGLAQYPSIAHWQLADMSELAILGVATACIAGAVAYFAMAVLARKSAMLFAPAFLFYNLLLTLPMREGPGTALLTAGALLLPIIMGKRAMQTHSSMRTREGYIAWAALCLPGAIMLVRYLWLYEPTHVVALLLCSVLYVSMQQCSVLARSATQKEVMQWLSVAMACGVAASAAALAHTSPLADYSIH
;
A
#
# COMPACT_ATOMS: atom_id res chain seq x y z
N MET A 1 -13.64 57.38 49.96
CA MET A 1 -12.24 56.92 50.03
C MET A 1 -12.26 55.51 50.62
N ASN A 2 -12.75 54.54 49.83
CA ASN A 2 -11.98 53.52 49.09
C ASN A 2 -11.34 52.52 50.08
N MET A 3 -11.91 51.34 50.44
CA MET A 3 -12.66 50.32 49.68
C MET A 3 -11.96 49.87 48.38
N ALA A 4 -10.76 49.28 48.51
CA ALA A 4 -10.13 48.46 47.47
C ALA A 4 -9.01 47.59 48.06
N SER A 5 -9.34 46.52 48.78
CA SER A 5 -8.37 45.46 49.13
C SER A 5 -8.96 44.05 49.08
N HIS A 6 -10.08 43.87 48.39
CA HIS A 6 -10.82 42.61 48.39
C HIS A 6 -11.06 42.10 46.97
N ASN A 7 -9.99 41.85 46.21
CA ASN A 7 -10.10 41.20 44.89
C ASN A 7 -8.84 40.46 44.44
N THR A 8 -8.23 39.67 45.33
CA THR A 8 -7.01 38.89 45.00
C THR A 8 -7.08 37.46 45.49
N GLN A 9 -8.28 36.85 45.50
CA GLN A 9 -8.46 35.45 45.92
C GLN A 9 -9.42 34.62 45.04
N MET A 10 -9.72 35.04 43.81
CA MET A 10 -10.63 34.29 42.91
C MET A 10 -9.98 33.78 41.59
N HIS A 11 -8.67 33.54 41.58
CA HIS A 11 -8.00 32.82 40.47
C HIS A 11 -7.09 31.67 40.95
N GLN A 12 -7.50 31.01 42.02
CA GLN A 12 -6.99 29.69 42.44
C GLN A 12 -8.09 28.64 42.36
N GLU A 13 -8.91 28.71 41.30
CA GLU A 13 -9.84 27.65 40.93
C GLU A 13 -9.08 26.62 40.07
N THR A 14 -8.59 25.60 40.78
CA THR A 14 -8.44 24.23 40.31
C THR A 14 -7.84 24.06 38.92
N ALA A 15 -6.51 24.16 38.89
CA ALA A 15 -5.73 23.23 38.11
C ALA A 15 -6.07 21.79 38.55
N ASP A 16 -7.19 21.25 38.07
CA ASP A 16 -7.42 19.82 37.95
C ASP A 16 -6.46 19.31 36.89
N VAL A 17 -5.20 19.16 37.32
CA VAL A 17 -4.23 18.27 36.70
C VAL A 17 -4.82 16.87 36.88
N ASN A 18 -5.67 16.48 35.95
CA ASN A 18 -6.26 15.16 35.85
C ASN A 18 -5.09 14.15 35.90
N PRO A 19 -4.91 13.41 37.02
CA PRO A 19 -3.73 12.60 37.21
C PRO A 19 -3.82 11.43 36.22
N SER A 20 -2.92 11.44 35.24
CA SER A 20 -2.43 10.24 34.55
C SER A 20 -3.49 9.15 34.30
N CYS A 21 -4.20 9.27 33.17
CA CYS A 21 -4.69 8.08 32.50
C CYS A 21 -3.48 7.34 31.91
N ALA A 22 -2.64 6.76 32.78
CA ALA A 22 -1.67 5.78 32.38
C ALA A 22 -2.47 4.65 31.71
N PRO A 23 -2.17 4.27 30.45
CA PRO A 23 -2.91 3.23 29.78
C PRO A 23 -2.87 1.96 30.64
N SER A 24 -4.04 1.54 31.14
CA SER A 24 -4.13 0.35 31.98
C SER A 24 -3.49 -0.84 31.26
N GLN A 25 -2.85 -1.74 32.00
CA GLN A 25 -2.14 -2.89 31.41
C GLN A 25 -3.08 -3.70 30.48
N TRP A 26 -4.37 -3.77 30.82
CA TRP A 26 -5.45 -4.32 30.00
C TRP A 26 -5.58 -3.71 28.61
N ALA A 27 -5.35 -2.39 28.46
CA ALA A 27 -5.37 -1.72 27.17
C ALA A 27 -4.19 -2.16 26.27
N HIS A 28 -3.04 -2.48 26.86
CA HIS A 28 -1.89 -3.02 26.13
C HIS A 28 -2.14 -4.45 25.68
N TYR A 29 -2.66 -5.32 26.56
CA TYR A 29 -3.01 -6.69 26.22
C TYR A 29 -4.05 -6.75 25.09
N ALA A 30 -5.09 -5.93 25.16
CA ALA A 30 -6.08 -5.81 24.08
C ALA A 30 -5.47 -5.28 22.77
N GLY A 31 -4.38 -4.51 22.84
CA GLY A 31 -3.61 -4.10 21.66
C GLY A 31 -2.90 -5.30 21.01
N TYR A 32 -2.21 -6.10 21.79
CA TYR A 32 -1.49 -7.29 21.30
C TYR A 32 -2.43 -8.32 20.69
N PHE A 33 -3.58 -8.60 21.31
CA PHE A 33 -4.57 -9.52 20.73
C PHE A 33 -5.12 -9.04 19.39
N ARG A 34 -5.35 -7.73 19.21
CA ARG A 34 -5.78 -7.18 17.91
C ARG A 34 -4.72 -7.36 16.83
N ILE A 35 -3.46 -7.08 17.16
CA ILE A 35 -2.34 -7.27 16.22
C ILE A 35 -2.18 -8.76 15.89
N GLY A 36 -2.21 -9.63 16.89
CA GLY A 36 -2.14 -11.08 16.69
C GLY A 36 -3.26 -11.61 15.79
N GLY A 37 -4.51 -11.20 16.05
CA GLY A 37 -5.65 -11.57 15.19
C GLY A 37 -5.51 -11.06 13.76
N ALA A 38 -5.07 -9.81 13.58
CA ALA A 38 -4.78 -9.24 12.27
C ALA A 38 -3.68 -10.02 11.53
N SER A 39 -2.61 -10.40 12.23
CA SER A 39 -1.53 -11.20 11.66
C SER A 39 -2.01 -12.59 11.24
N ILE A 40 -2.86 -13.26 12.05
CA ILE A 40 -3.44 -14.56 11.70
C ILE A 40 -4.29 -14.46 10.42
N ILE A 41 -5.13 -13.42 10.31
CA ILE A 41 -5.94 -13.19 9.10
C ILE A 41 -5.05 -12.95 7.87
N LEU A 42 -3.99 -12.17 8.02
CA LEU A 42 -3.04 -11.89 6.95
C LEU A 42 -2.29 -13.17 6.54
N ILE A 43 -1.85 -13.97 7.50
CA ILE A 43 -1.22 -15.28 7.25
C ILE A 43 -2.22 -16.20 6.52
N GLY A 44 -3.48 -16.24 6.94
CA GLY A 44 -4.52 -17.02 6.26
C GLY A 44 -4.70 -16.62 4.79
N MET A 45 -4.67 -15.31 4.51
CA MET A 45 -4.72 -14.80 3.14
C MET A 45 -3.49 -15.22 2.32
N LEU A 46 -2.29 -15.15 2.90
CA LEU A 46 -1.06 -15.62 2.24
C LEU A 46 -1.10 -17.13 2.00
N LEU A 47 -1.62 -17.91 2.96
CA LEU A 47 -1.77 -19.36 2.81
C LEU A 47 -2.74 -19.72 1.70
N LEU A 48 -3.86 -19.01 1.53
CA LEU A 48 -4.77 -19.21 0.39
C LEU A 48 -4.10 -18.93 -0.95
N LEU A 49 -3.14 -18.00 -0.97
CA LEU A 49 -2.38 -17.66 -2.18
C LEU A 49 -1.35 -18.75 -2.53
N PHE A 50 -0.79 -19.42 -1.51
CA PHE A 50 0.26 -20.43 -1.69
C PHE A 50 -0.24 -21.88 -1.70
N GLN A 51 -1.36 -22.21 -1.05
CA GLN A 51 -1.89 -23.56 -1.05
C GLN A 51 -2.63 -23.84 -2.35
N GLY A 52 -1.95 -24.60 -3.20
CA GLY A 52 -2.56 -25.27 -4.33
C GLY A 52 -3.54 -26.35 -3.88
N TRP A 53 -4.77 -26.01 -3.48
CA TRP A 53 -5.78 -27.01 -3.13
C TRP A 53 -6.03 -27.92 -4.34
N SER A 54 -5.57 -29.18 -4.28
CA SER A 54 -5.46 -30.09 -5.43
C SER A 54 -6.80 -30.46 -6.08
N ASN A 55 -7.93 -30.15 -5.42
CA ASN A 55 -9.29 -30.44 -5.90
C ASN A 55 -10.09 -29.20 -6.30
N GLY A 56 -9.55 -27.99 -6.15
CA GLY A 56 -10.24 -26.75 -6.51
C GLY A 56 -9.44 -25.95 -7.54
N GLY A 57 -10.03 -25.70 -8.71
CA GLY A 57 -9.43 -24.85 -9.74
C GLY A 57 -9.13 -23.43 -9.22
N ASP A 58 -8.25 -22.71 -9.92
CA ASP A 58 -7.77 -21.37 -9.56
C ASP A 58 -8.90 -20.36 -9.34
N VAL A 59 -10.01 -20.53 -10.05
CA VAL A 59 -11.25 -19.75 -9.90
C VAL A 59 -11.85 -19.87 -8.50
N ASN A 60 -11.95 -21.09 -7.96
CA ASN A 60 -12.54 -21.30 -6.64
C ASN A 60 -11.66 -20.68 -5.54
N ARG A 61 -10.34 -20.81 -5.67
CA ARG A 61 -9.39 -20.17 -4.75
C ARG A 61 -9.52 -18.65 -4.79
N TYR A 62 -9.70 -18.09 -5.98
CA TYR A 62 -9.93 -16.66 -6.14
C TYR A 62 -11.24 -16.20 -5.46
N TYR A 63 -12.33 -16.97 -5.58
CA TYR A 63 -13.56 -16.65 -4.85
C TYR A 63 -13.40 -16.72 -3.33
N MET A 64 -12.60 -17.66 -2.80
CA MET A 64 -12.28 -17.71 -1.37
C MET A 64 -11.51 -16.47 -0.91
N LEU A 65 -10.49 -16.05 -1.68
CA LEU A 65 -9.74 -14.82 -1.41
C LEU A 65 -10.65 -13.59 -1.43
N LEU A 66 -11.50 -13.48 -2.45
CA LEU A 66 -12.45 -12.39 -2.60
C LEU A 66 -13.51 -12.38 -1.47
N GLY A 67 -13.99 -13.56 -1.08
CA GLY A 67 -14.88 -13.76 0.06
C GLY A 67 -14.25 -13.34 1.38
N GLN A 68 -12.96 -13.65 1.59
CA GLN A 68 -12.21 -13.19 2.77
C GLN A 68 -12.13 -11.66 2.83
N THR A 69 -11.91 -10.98 1.71
CA THR A 69 -11.93 -9.51 1.64
C THR A 69 -13.30 -8.95 2.02
N GLY A 70 -14.36 -9.55 1.49
CA GLY A 70 -15.74 -9.20 1.83
C GLY A 70 -16.04 -9.39 3.31
N LEU A 71 -15.60 -10.51 3.91
CA LEU A 71 -15.75 -10.79 5.34
C LEU A 71 -14.99 -9.80 6.22
N MET A 72 -13.76 -9.43 5.84
CA MET A 72 -13.01 -8.40 6.58
C MET A 72 -13.71 -7.05 6.54
N ALA A 73 -14.26 -6.67 5.38
CA ALA A 73 -15.02 -5.44 5.24
C ALA A 73 -16.32 -5.47 6.05
N ALA A 74 -17.04 -6.60 6.02
CA ALA A 74 -18.25 -6.81 6.81
C ALA A 74 -17.97 -6.77 8.31
N ALA A 75 -16.88 -7.41 8.78
CA ALA A 75 -16.44 -7.34 10.16
C ALA A 75 -16.06 -5.91 10.57
N GLY A 76 -15.35 -5.18 9.71
CA GLY A 76 -15.05 -3.76 9.91
C GLY A 76 -16.31 -2.90 10.04
N PHE A 77 -17.30 -3.15 9.18
CA PHE A 77 -18.60 -2.46 9.22
C PHE A 77 -19.40 -2.81 10.49
N MET A 78 -19.47 -4.09 10.86
CA MET A 78 -20.13 -4.57 12.06
C MET A 78 -19.50 -3.96 13.33
N LEU A 79 -18.18 -3.85 13.39
CA LEU A 79 -17.48 -3.20 14.51
C LEU A 79 -17.76 -1.69 14.54
N ALA A 80 -17.78 -1.04 13.39
CA ALA A 80 -18.02 0.40 13.29
C ALA A 80 -19.45 0.79 13.69
N PHE A 81 -20.46 0.07 13.19
CA PHE A 81 -21.88 0.43 13.35
C PHE A 81 -22.58 -0.35 14.46
N GLY A 82 -22.30 -1.65 14.61
CA GLY A 82 -22.92 -2.50 15.61
C GLY A 82 -22.35 -2.27 17.01
N ILE A 83 -21.03 -2.44 17.15
CA ILE A 83 -20.36 -2.38 18.47
C ILE A 83 -19.82 -0.96 18.77
N ARG A 84 -19.79 -0.07 17.76
CA ARG A 84 -19.22 1.29 17.84
C ARG A 84 -17.74 1.30 18.27
N GLU A 85 -17.01 0.23 17.97
CA GLU A 85 -15.59 0.10 18.28
C GLU A 85 -14.72 0.58 17.12
N THR A 86 -14.33 1.86 17.18
CA THR A 86 -13.61 2.51 16.07
C THR A 86 -12.19 1.99 15.86
N LYS A 87 -11.51 1.48 16.91
CA LYS A 87 -10.12 1.01 16.82
C LYS A 87 -10.03 -0.30 16.03
N GLY A 88 -10.83 -1.30 16.39
CA GLY A 88 -10.93 -2.57 15.68
C GLY A 88 -11.42 -2.39 14.23
N ALA A 89 -12.49 -1.61 14.03
CA ALA A 89 -13.02 -1.35 12.69
C ALA A 89 -11.94 -0.84 11.72
N ARG A 90 -11.10 0.11 12.15
CA ARG A 90 -10.01 0.66 11.32
C ARG A 90 -8.97 -0.39 10.93
N LEU A 91 -8.64 -1.30 11.83
CA LEU A 91 -7.68 -2.36 11.55
C LEU A 91 -8.23 -3.31 10.48
N PHE A 92 -9.49 -3.73 10.60
CA PHE A 92 -10.15 -4.57 9.59
C PHE A 92 -10.27 -3.87 8.24
N PHE A 93 -10.63 -2.58 8.20
CA PHE A 93 -10.67 -1.82 6.96
C PHE A 93 -9.28 -1.63 6.32
N ALA A 94 -8.23 -1.43 7.12
CA ALA A 94 -6.86 -1.36 6.61
C ALA A 94 -6.40 -2.69 6.00
N LEU A 95 -6.71 -3.82 6.65
CA LEU A 95 -6.44 -5.16 6.13
C LEU A 95 -7.26 -5.46 4.88
N ALA A 96 -8.52 -5.03 4.83
CA ALA A 96 -9.38 -5.19 3.67
C ALA A 96 -8.82 -4.42 2.45
N LEU A 97 -8.32 -3.19 2.65
CA LEU A 97 -7.62 -2.44 1.59
C LEU A 97 -6.38 -3.18 1.07
N ALA A 98 -5.56 -3.73 1.98
CA ALA A 98 -4.41 -4.52 1.58
C ALA A 98 -4.82 -5.78 0.79
N SER A 99 -5.90 -6.42 1.21
CA SER A 99 -6.48 -7.59 0.55
C SER A 99 -7.03 -7.27 -0.84
N VAL A 100 -7.63 -6.09 -1.05
CA VAL A 100 -8.02 -5.62 -2.39
C VAL A 100 -6.81 -5.59 -3.32
N CYS A 101 -5.67 -5.02 -2.88
CA CYS A 101 -4.47 -4.98 -3.71
C CYS A 101 -3.98 -6.38 -4.09
N ILE A 102 -4.04 -7.33 -3.16
CA ILE A 102 -3.65 -8.71 -3.41
C ILE A 102 -4.59 -9.35 -4.43
N ASN A 103 -5.91 -9.23 -4.28
CA ASN A 103 -6.87 -9.75 -5.24
C ASN A 103 -6.67 -9.15 -6.63
N THR A 104 -6.46 -7.83 -6.71
CA THR A 104 -6.19 -7.17 -7.98
C THR A 104 -4.87 -7.64 -8.62
N THR A 105 -3.86 -7.96 -7.82
CA THR A 105 -2.61 -8.56 -8.29
C THR A 105 -2.84 -9.95 -8.87
N THR A 106 -3.62 -10.79 -8.18
CA THR A 106 -3.98 -12.12 -8.66
C THR A 106 -4.83 -12.05 -9.93
N LEU A 107 -5.78 -11.11 -10.02
CA LEU A 107 -6.56 -10.88 -11.23
C LEU A 107 -5.69 -10.42 -12.41
N SER A 108 -4.66 -9.60 -12.16
CA SER A 108 -3.67 -9.23 -13.18
C SER A 108 -2.88 -10.45 -13.67
N ALA A 109 -2.55 -11.37 -12.76
CA ALA A 109 -1.87 -12.62 -13.11
C ALA A 109 -2.73 -13.45 -14.09
N MET A 110 -4.00 -13.60 -13.76
CA MET A 110 -5.02 -14.26 -14.57
C MET A 110 -5.23 -13.60 -15.95
N TRP A 111 -5.32 -12.26 -16.00
CA TRP A 111 -5.49 -11.50 -17.24
C TRP A 111 -4.31 -11.71 -18.20
N PHE A 112 -3.09 -11.73 -17.67
CA PHE A 112 -1.89 -11.90 -18.49
C PHE A 112 -1.80 -13.27 -19.17
N SER A 113 -2.34 -14.33 -18.55
CA SER A 113 -2.37 -15.67 -19.14
C SER A 113 -3.03 -15.69 -20.52
N PHE A 114 -3.92 -14.74 -20.81
CA PHE A 114 -4.55 -14.59 -22.11
C PHE A 114 -3.92 -13.53 -23.01
N SER A 115 -3.35 -12.47 -22.43
CA SER A 115 -2.92 -11.31 -23.21
C SER A 115 -1.63 -11.55 -24.00
N GLN A 116 -0.80 -12.56 -23.66
CA GLN A 116 0.50 -12.94 -24.28
C GLN A 116 1.28 -11.81 -24.98
N TRP A 117 1.24 -10.60 -24.42
CA TRP A 117 1.61 -9.37 -25.15
C TRP A 117 3.13 -9.25 -25.35
N GLU A 118 3.89 -10.04 -24.60
CA GLU A 118 5.35 -10.00 -24.48
C GLU A 118 6.01 -11.31 -25.00
N GLY A 119 5.31 -12.10 -25.82
CA GLY A 119 5.96 -13.04 -26.75
C GLY A 119 6.78 -14.20 -26.17
N GLY A 120 6.66 -14.53 -24.88
CA GLY A 120 7.30 -15.70 -24.30
C GLY A 120 6.70 -16.07 -22.95
N LEU A 121 6.48 -17.37 -22.72
CA LEU A 121 6.22 -17.90 -21.39
C LEU A 121 7.49 -17.68 -20.56
N ALA A 122 7.61 -16.52 -19.91
CA ALA A 122 8.55 -16.39 -18.80
C ALA A 122 8.31 -17.59 -17.87
N GLN A 123 9.38 -18.27 -17.49
CA GLN A 123 9.29 -19.52 -16.76
C GLN A 123 8.88 -19.21 -15.31
N TYR A 124 7.57 -19.11 -15.09
CA TYR A 124 7.02 -18.77 -13.78
C TYR A 124 7.23 -19.93 -12.81
N PRO A 125 7.55 -19.66 -11.53
CA PRO A 125 7.49 -20.67 -10.49
C PRO A 125 6.08 -21.28 -10.44
N SER A 126 5.97 -22.60 -10.26
CA SER A 126 4.68 -23.34 -10.21
C SER A 126 3.68 -22.75 -9.22
N ILE A 127 4.17 -22.06 -8.19
CA ILE A 127 3.40 -21.40 -7.13
C ILE A 127 2.69 -20.12 -7.62
N ALA A 128 3.15 -19.52 -8.72
CA ALA A 128 2.62 -18.27 -9.28
C ALA A 128 1.80 -18.49 -10.58
N HIS A 129 1.50 -19.74 -10.92
CA HIS A 129 0.64 -20.05 -12.07
C HIS A 129 -0.83 -19.88 -11.68
N TRP A 130 -1.46 -18.82 -12.21
CA TRP A 130 -2.89 -18.58 -12.12
C TRP A 130 -3.47 -18.58 -13.54
N GLN A 131 -4.26 -19.59 -13.85
CA GLN A 131 -4.83 -19.78 -15.19
C GLN A 131 -6.35 -19.86 -15.14
N LEU A 132 -6.97 -19.36 -16.19
CA LEU A 132 -8.41 -19.42 -16.43
C LEU A 132 -8.64 -20.17 -17.73
N ALA A 133 -9.75 -20.91 -17.81
CA ALA A 133 -10.13 -21.59 -19.03
C ALA A 133 -10.70 -20.60 -20.05
N ASP A 134 -11.53 -19.65 -19.59
CA ASP A 134 -12.36 -18.82 -20.46
C ASP A 134 -12.30 -17.31 -20.16
N MET A 135 -12.46 -16.50 -21.21
CA MET A 135 -12.59 -15.03 -21.14
C MET A 135 -13.82 -14.55 -20.34
N SER A 136 -14.91 -15.31 -20.39
CA SER A 136 -16.15 -14.99 -19.68
C SER A 136 -15.96 -15.08 -18.16
N GLU A 137 -15.23 -16.08 -17.68
CA GLU A 137 -14.87 -16.22 -16.28
C GLU A 137 -14.02 -15.04 -15.80
N LEU A 138 -13.04 -14.62 -16.60
CA LEU A 138 -12.22 -13.44 -16.32
C LEU A 138 -13.07 -12.18 -16.17
N ALA A 139 -14.06 -11.98 -17.06
CA ALA A 139 -14.96 -10.84 -16.99
C ALA A 139 -15.83 -10.86 -15.72
N ILE A 140 -16.38 -12.03 -15.35
CA ILE A 140 -17.18 -12.18 -14.13
C ILE A 140 -16.34 -11.91 -12.89
N LEU A 141 -15.13 -12.47 -12.82
CA LEU A 141 -14.20 -12.22 -11.73
C LEU A 141 -13.77 -10.75 -11.67
N GLY A 142 -13.53 -10.12 -12.81
CA GLY A 142 -13.21 -8.70 -12.92
C GLY A 142 -14.32 -7.82 -12.36
N VAL A 143 -15.58 -8.07 -12.74
CA VAL A 143 -16.74 -7.34 -12.21
C VAL A 143 -16.92 -7.59 -10.72
N ALA A 144 -16.85 -8.83 -10.25
CA ALA A 144 -16.97 -9.16 -8.84
C ALA A 144 -15.89 -8.44 -8.00
N THR A 145 -14.66 -8.42 -8.51
CA THR A 145 -13.53 -7.73 -7.89
C THR A 145 -13.74 -6.23 -7.86
N ALA A 146 -14.16 -5.62 -8.97
CA ALA A 146 -14.44 -4.20 -9.04
C ALA A 146 -15.56 -3.77 -8.08
N CYS A 147 -16.64 -4.55 -7.98
CA CYS A 147 -17.74 -4.30 -7.05
C CYS A 147 -17.27 -4.33 -5.59
N ILE A 148 -16.56 -5.39 -5.19
CA ILE A 148 -16.08 -5.53 -3.81
C ILE A 148 -15.00 -4.51 -3.51
N ALA A 149 -14.01 -4.33 -4.40
CA ALA A 149 -12.96 -3.33 -4.25
C ALA A 149 -13.55 -1.92 -4.14
N GLY A 150 -14.55 -1.58 -4.96
CA GLY A 150 -15.23 -0.29 -4.93
C GLY A 150 -15.91 -0.02 -3.59
N ALA A 151 -16.70 -0.97 -3.11
CA ALA A 151 -17.35 -0.87 -1.81
C ALA A 151 -16.34 -0.76 -0.66
N VAL A 152 -15.34 -1.65 -0.64
CA VAL A 152 -14.30 -1.67 0.40
C VAL A 152 -13.47 -0.39 0.38
N ALA A 153 -13.04 0.08 -0.79
CA ALA A 153 -12.27 1.31 -0.94
C ALA A 153 -13.05 2.52 -0.41
N TYR A 154 -14.34 2.62 -0.76
CA TYR A 154 -15.18 3.70 -0.28
C TYR A 154 -15.32 3.69 1.25
N PHE A 155 -15.76 2.57 1.83
CA PHE A 155 -15.99 2.48 3.28
C PHE A 155 -14.70 2.60 4.08
N ALA A 156 -13.63 1.93 3.66
CA ALA A 156 -12.35 1.98 4.36
C ALA A 156 -11.77 3.41 4.34
N MET A 157 -11.80 4.09 3.20
CA MET A 157 -11.32 5.47 3.11
C MET A 157 -12.25 6.45 3.83
N ALA A 158 -13.57 6.22 3.86
CA ALA A 158 -14.50 7.02 4.66
C ALA A 158 -14.17 6.92 6.17
N VAL A 159 -13.79 5.74 6.64
CA VAL A 159 -13.43 5.51 8.04
C VAL A 159 -12.02 6.03 8.37
N LEU A 160 -11.04 5.84 7.48
CA LEU A 160 -9.62 6.18 7.73
C LEU A 160 -9.29 7.64 7.38
N ALA A 161 -9.70 8.11 6.21
CA ALA A 161 -9.34 9.43 5.66
C ALA A 161 -10.42 10.49 5.91
N ARG A 162 -11.64 10.07 6.27
CA ARG A 162 -12.79 10.92 6.62
C ARG A 162 -13.09 11.95 5.52
N LYS A 163 -12.64 13.20 5.70
CA LYS A 163 -12.90 14.33 4.79
C LYS A 163 -12.25 14.17 3.40
N SER A 164 -11.15 13.41 3.30
CA SER A 164 -10.44 13.17 2.03
C SER A 164 -10.82 11.86 1.35
N ALA A 165 -11.81 11.12 1.87
CA ALA A 165 -12.21 9.82 1.35
C ALA A 165 -12.62 9.86 -0.13
N MET A 166 -13.33 10.92 -0.53
CA MET A 166 -13.78 11.12 -1.91
C MET A 166 -12.64 11.30 -2.92
N LEU A 167 -11.45 11.71 -2.45
CA LEU A 167 -10.26 11.79 -3.30
C LEU A 167 -9.44 10.49 -3.26
N PHE A 168 -9.27 9.92 -2.06
CA PHE A 168 -8.38 8.76 -1.86
C PHE A 168 -9.00 7.44 -2.32
N ALA A 169 -10.33 7.26 -2.23
CA ALA A 169 -11.00 6.05 -2.71
C ALA A 169 -10.88 5.87 -4.24
N PRO A 170 -11.26 6.84 -5.10
CA PRO A 170 -11.09 6.68 -6.54
C PRO A 170 -9.62 6.62 -6.93
N ALA A 171 -8.73 7.34 -6.25
CA ALA A 171 -7.29 7.23 -6.49
C ALA A 171 -6.79 5.81 -6.20
N PHE A 172 -7.21 5.21 -5.08
CA PHE A 172 -6.86 3.83 -4.74
C PHE A 172 -7.37 2.84 -5.80
N LEU A 173 -8.61 2.96 -6.23
CA LEU A 173 -9.15 2.12 -7.31
C LEU A 173 -8.38 2.31 -8.62
N PHE A 174 -7.99 3.55 -8.95
CA PHE A 174 -7.19 3.85 -10.12
C PHE A 174 -5.80 3.21 -10.07
N TYR A 175 -5.09 3.27 -8.94
CA TYR A 175 -3.79 2.59 -8.81
C TYR A 175 -3.91 1.06 -8.84
N ASN A 176 -5.00 0.50 -8.29
CA ASN A 176 -5.29 -0.92 -8.43
C ASN A 176 -5.60 -1.29 -9.89
N LEU A 177 -6.31 -0.43 -10.64
CA LEU A 177 -6.52 -0.62 -12.07
C LEU A 177 -5.20 -0.58 -12.84
N LEU A 178 -4.30 0.35 -12.54
CA LEU A 178 -2.95 0.36 -13.14
C LEU A 178 -2.20 -0.94 -12.85
N LEU A 179 -2.39 -1.52 -11.67
CA LEU A 179 -1.79 -2.79 -11.29
C LEU A 179 -2.35 -3.97 -12.09
N THR A 180 -3.57 -3.87 -12.64
CA THR A 180 -4.14 -4.89 -13.55
C THR A 180 -3.50 -4.89 -14.93
N LEU A 181 -2.84 -3.80 -15.34
CA LEU A 181 -2.28 -3.69 -16.68
C LEU A 181 -1.21 -4.77 -16.90
N PRO A 182 -1.29 -5.53 -18.01
CA PRO A 182 -0.36 -6.61 -18.33
C PRO A 182 0.99 -6.11 -18.90
N MET A 183 1.44 -4.90 -18.53
CA MET A 183 2.78 -4.42 -18.88
C MET A 183 3.75 -4.92 -17.81
N ARG A 184 4.66 -5.82 -18.18
CA ARG A 184 5.56 -6.46 -17.22
C ARG A 184 7.03 -6.19 -17.53
N GLU A 185 7.38 -5.97 -18.79
CA GLU A 185 8.76 -5.67 -19.18
C GLU A 185 8.91 -4.29 -19.84
N GLY A 186 10.18 -3.91 -20.06
CA GLY A 186 10.53 -2.68 -20.76
C GLY A 186 10.38 -1.37 -19.96
N PRO A 187 10.71 -0.23 -20.62
CA PRO A 187 10.72 1.09 -19.99
C PRO A 187 9.32 1.58 -19.61
N GLY A 188 8.26 1.09 -20.27
CA GLY A 188 6.87 1.43 -19.94
C GLY A 188 6.49 1.00 -18.52
N THR A 189 6.89 -0.20 -18.12
CA THR A 189 6.65 -0.73 -16.76
C THR A 189 7.37 0.09 -15.70
N ALA A 190 8.59 0.55 -15.99
CA ALA A 190 9.34 1.44 -15.11
C ALA A 190 8.63 2.79 -14.91
N LEU A 191 8.12 3.39 -15.99
CA LEU A 191 7.36 4.64 -15.94
C LEU A 191 6.02 4.49 -15.19
N LEU A 192 5.31 3.39 -15.42
CA LEU A 192 4.07 3.09 -14.67
C LEU A 192 4.36 2.92 -13.18
N THR A 193 5.40 2.17 -12.82
CA THR A 193 5.82 1.98 -11.43
C THR A 193 6.25 3.32 -10.80
N ALA A 194 6.94 4.17 -11.56
CA ALA A 194 7.30 5.53 -11.14
C ALA A 194 6.07 6.37 -10.81
N GLY A 195 5.09 6.40 -11.72
CA GLY A 195 3.82 7.09 -11.49
C GLY A 195 3.07 6.54 -10.28
N ALA A 196 2.99 5.22 -10.16
CA ALA A 196 2.29 4.54 -9.05
C ALA A 196 2.96 4.74 -7.69
N LEU A 197 4.26 5.06 -7.62
CA LEU A 197 4.96 5.39 -6.37
C LEU A 197 4.95 6.89 -6.08
N LEU A 198 5.30 7.72 -7.07
CA LEU A 198 5.50 9.15 -6.86
C LEU A 198 4.19 9.92 -6.70
N LEU A 199 3.16 9.59 -7.48
CA LEU A 199 1.90 10.33 -7.44
C LEU A 199 1.18 10.21 -6.08
N PRO A 200 1.06 9.01 -5.44
CA PRO A 200 0.54 8.92 -4.08
C PRO A 200 1.33 9.71 -3.04
N ILE A 201 2.67 9.77 -3.18
CA ILE A 201 3.53 10.54 -2.28
C ILE A 201 3.25 12.04 -2.43
N ILE A 202 3.16 12.55 -3.68
CA ILE A 202 2.85 13.96 -3.95
C ILE A 202 1.44 14.31 -3.47
N MET A 203 0.45 13.46 -3.76
CA MET A 203 -0.94 13.63 -3.30
C MET A 203 -1.01 13.62 -1.77
N GLY A 204 -0.31 12.70 -1.11
CA GLY A 204 -0.22 12.62 0.34
C GLY A 204 0.37 13.87 0.97
N LYS A 205 1.49 14.36 0.43
CA LYS A 205 2.13 15.60 0.89
C LYS A 205 1.19 16.81 0.79
N ARG A 206 0.55 16.99 -0.36
CA ARG A 206 -0.43 18.08 -0.57
C ARG A 206 -1.62 17.93 0.39
N ALA A 207 -2.18 16.73 0.51
CA ALA A 207 -3.32 16.47 1.38
C ALA A 207 -2.99 16.71 2.87
N MET A 208 -1.78 16.36 3.31
CA MET A 208 -1.31 16.61 4.69
C MET A 208 -1.05 18.09 4.98
N GLN A 209 -0.73 18.89 3.96
CA GLN A 209 -0.58 20.35 4.09
C GLN A 209 -1.94 21.06 4.14
N THR A 210 -2.91 20.63 3.32
CA THR A 210 -4.23 21.26 3.23
C THR A 210 -5.17 20.82 4.35
N HIS A 211 -5.10 19.56 4.79
CA HIS A 211 -6.04 19.00 5.76
C HIS A 211 -5.32 18.42 6.98
N SER A 212 -5.52 19.05 8.14
CA SER A 212 -4.97 18.57 9.42
C SER A 212 -5.44 17.15 9.79
N SER A 213 -6.61 16.72 9.29
CA SER A 213 -7.12 15.35 9.49
C SER A 213 -6.21 14.27 8.91
N MET A 214 -5.45 14.58 7.85
CA MET A 214 -4.52 13.63 7.21
C MET A 214 -3.23 13.45 8.01
N ARG A 215 -2.92 14.35 8.96
CA ARG A 215 -1.75 14.22 9.85
C ARG A 215 -2.01 13.25 11.02
N THR A 216 -3.20 12.65 11.09
CA THR A 216 -3.51 11.60 12.07
C THR A 216 -2.85 10.28 11.68
N ARG A 217 -2.77 9.31 12.61
CA ARG A 217 -2.30 7.96 12.29
C ARG A 217 -3.19 7.28 11.24
N GLU A 218 -4.49 7.60 11.24
CA GLU A 218 -5.48 7.07 10.30
C GLU A 218 -5.24 7.57 8.87
N GLY A 219 -4.99 8.88 8.72
CA GLY A 219 -4.64 9.46 7.42
C GLY A 219 -3.35 8.89 6.84
N TYR A 220 -2.37 8.56 7.70
CA TYR A 220 -1.15 7.90 7.26
C TYR A 220 -1.39 6.46 6.79
N ILE A 221 -2.28 5.69 7.45
CA ILE A 221 -2.65 4.34 7.00
C ILE A 221 -3.37 4.41 5.64
N ALA A 222 -4.30 5.35 5.46
CA ALA A 222 -4.98 5.56 4.17
C ALA A 222 -3.99 5.92 3.06
N TRP A 223 -3.02 6.79 3.36
CA TRP A 223 -1.94 7.14 2.43
C TRP A 223 -1.02 5.95 2.13
N ALA A 224 -0.62 5.18 3.14
CA ALA A 224 0.21 3.99 2.95
C ALA A 224 -0.50 2.94 2.08
N ALA A 225 -1.81 2.77 2.25
CA ALA A 225 -2.61 1.90 1.39
C ALA A 225 -2.61 2.37 -0.08
N LEU A 226 -2.56 3.69 -0.33
CA LEU A 226 -2.46 4.25 -1.68
C LEU A 226 -1.11 3.94 -2.35
N CYS A 227 -0.04 3.84 -1.57
CA CYS A 227 1.29 3.46 -2.05
C CYS A 227 1.45 1.95 -2.30
N LEU A 228 0.52 1.13 -1.76
CA LEU A 228 0.64 -0.33 -1.76
C LEU A 228 0.66 -0.94 -3.18
N PRO A 229 -0.21 -0.53 -4.13
CA PRO A 229 -0.13 -1.04 -5.51
C PRO A 229 1.24 -0.76 -6.17
N GLY A 230 1.78 0.45 -6.01
CA GLY A 230 3.10 0.80 -6.54
C GLY A 230 4.22 -0.05 -5.91
N ALA A 231 4.14 -0.32 -4.62
CA ALA A 231 5.09 -1.20 -3.93
C ALA A 231 5.01 -2.65 -4.46
N ILE A 232 3.81 -3.17 -4.70
CA ILE A 232 3.63 -4.51 -5.28
C ILE A 232 4.21 -4.57 -6.70
N MET A 233 3.97 -3.56 -7.54
CA MET A 233 4.56 -3.49 -8.89
C MET A 233 6.09 -3.53 -8.84
N LEU A 234 6.69 -2.77 -7.91
CA LEU A 234 8.14 -2.75 -7.71
C LEU A 234 8.68 -4.13 -7.30
N VAL A 235 8.11 -4.75 -6.26
CA VAL A 235 8.54 -6.06 -5.77
C VAL A 235 8.38 -7.11 -6.87
N ARG A 236 7.25 -7.09 -7.59
CA ARG A 236 7.00 -7.97 -8.73
C ARG A 236 8.09 -7.82 -9.79
N TYR A 237 8.47 -6.59 -10.12
CA TYR A 237 9.50 -6.33 -11.12
C TYR A 237 10.88 -6.83 -10.66
N LEU A 238 11.30 -6.48 -9.44
CA LEU A 238 12.61 -6.85 -8.90
C LEU A 238 12.78 -8.36 -8.68
N TRP A 239 11.68 -9.08 -8.41
CA TRP A 239 11.74 -10.50 -8.13
C TRP A 239 11.64 -11.36 -9.40
N LEU A 240 10.79 -10.98 -10.35
CA LEU A 240 10.48 -11.83 -11.52
C LEU A 240 11.26 -11.49 -12.79
N TYR A 241 11.88 -10.32 -12.87
CA TYR A 241 12.52 -9.85 -14.11
C TYR A 241 13.96 -9.45 -13.88
N GLU A 242 14.81 -9.76 -14.84
CA GLU A 242 16.18 -9.24 -14.89
C GLU A 242 16.13 -7.79 -15.41
N PRO A 243 16.50 -6.79 -14.58
CA PRO A 243 16.40 -5.41 -14.98
C PRO A 243 17.51 -5.10 -15.99
N THR A 244 17.13 -4.63 -17.18
CA THR A 244 18.09 -3.98 -18.08
C THR A 244 18.71 -2.77 -17.37
N HIS A 245 19.96 -2.42 -17.70
CA HIS A 245 20.64 -1.31 -17.02
C HIS A 245 19.87 0.02 -17.07
N VAL A 246 19.13 0.27 -18.17
CA VAL A 246 18.24 1.45 -18.29
C VAL A 246 17.10 1.40 -17.28
N VAL A 247 16.43 0.26 -17.13
CA VAL A 247 15.32 0.13 -16.19
C VAL A 247 15.81 0.14 -14.75
N ALA A 248 16.96 -0.50 -14.47
CA ALA A 248 17.62 -0.43 -13.16
C ALA A 248 17.90 1.02 -12.75
N LEU A 249 18.45 1.83 -13.67
CA LEU A 249 18.72 3.25 -13.44
C LEU A 249 17.42 4.02 -13.13
N LEU A 250 16.36 3.80 -13.91
CA LEU A 250 15.06 4.46 -13.70
C LEU A 250 14.46 4.08 -12.34
N LEU A 251 14.44 2.79 -12.00
CA LEU A 251 13.87 2.32 -10.73
C LEU A 251 14.66 2.81 -9.53
N CYS A 252 15.99 2.72 -9.55
CA CYS A 252 16.82 3.26 -8.48
C CYS A 252 16.62 4.77 -8.31
N SER A 253 16.46 5.51 -9.41
CA SER A 253 16.17 6.95 -9.38
C SER A 253 14.81 7.26 -8.75
N VAL A 254 13.78 6.51 -9.14
CA VAL A 254 12.43 6.63 -8.58
C VAL A 254 12.41 6.29 -7.09
N LEU A 255 13.09 5.22 -6.68
CA LEU A 255 13.19 4.83 -5.29
C LEU A 255 13.96 5.86 -4.47
N TYR A 256 15.06 6.38 -5.00
CA TYR A 256 15.80 7.48 -4.38
C TYR A 256 14.89 8.68 -4.12
N VAL A 257 14.18 9.18 -5.14
CA VAL A 257 13.27 10.32 -5.01
C VAL A 257 12.14 10.00 -4.03
N SER A 258 11.56 8.81 -4.10
CA SER A 258 10.48 8.36 -3.21
C SER A 258 10.93 8.34 -1.75
N MET A 259 12.10 7.76 -1.47
CA MET A 259 12.68 7.71 -0.11
C MET A 259 13.00 9.11 0.41
N GLN A 260 13.51 10.00 -0.44
CA GLN A 260 13.75 11.39 -0.07
C GLN A 260 12.45 12.12 0.30
N GLN A 261 11.38 11.97 -0.49
CA GLN A 261 10.09 12.58 -0.16
C GLN A 261 9.47 11.99 1.11
N CYS A 262 9.62 10.67 1.32
CA CYS A 262 9.21 10.02 2.57
C CYS A 262 10.00 10.52 3.79
N SER A 263 11.30 10.82 3.64
CA SER A 263 12.13 11.35 4.74
C SER A 263 11.67 12.73 5.20
N VAL A 264 11.16 13.56 4.28
CA VAL A 264 10.58 14.88 4.60
C VAL A 264 9.26 14.74 5.37
N LEU A 265 8.53 13.64 5.14
CA LEU A 265 7.27 13.34 5.81
C LEU A 265 7.46 12.56 7.13
N ALA A 266 8.68 12.13 7.44
CA ALA A 266 9.00 11.34 8.63
C ALA A 266 8.70 12.13 9.91
N ARG A 267 8.13 11.46 10.93
CA ARG A 267 7.74 12.09 12.19
C ARG A 267 8.82 12.02 13.26
N SER A 268 9.66 11.00 13.22
CA SER A 268 10.76 10.81 14.17
C SER A 268 12.13 10.95 13.51
N ALA A 269 13.12 11.36 14.30
CA ALA A 269 14.50 11.45 13.86
C ALA A 269 15.02 10.09 13.35
N THR A 270 14.70 9.01 14.07
CA THR A 270 15.08 7.64 13.67
C THR A 270 14.48 7.23 12.33
N GLN A 271 13.19 7.54 12.07
CA GLN A 271 12.58 7.24 10.77
C GLN A 271 13.26 8.02 9.66
N LYS A 272 13.57 9.31 9.89
CA LYS A 272 14.26 10.14 8.92
C LYS A 272 15.65 9.58 8.60
N GLU A 273 16.40 9.19 9.62
CA GLU A 273 17.74 8.61 9.47
C GLU A 273 17.70 7.29 8.69
N VAL A 274 16.79 6.37 9.03
CA VAL A 274 16.63 5.11 8.28
C VAL A 274 16.28 5.38 6.81
N MET A 275 15.37 6.32 6.52
CA MET A 275 15.01 6.68 5.15
C MET A 275 16.18 7.33 4.39
N GLN A 276 17.04 8.09 5.07
CA GLN A 276 18.24 8.68 4.48
C GLN A 276 19.30 7.62 4.16
N TRP A 277 19.53 6.66 5.05
CA TRP A 277 20.44 5.54 4.74
C TRP A 277 19.94 4.70 3.57
N LEU A 278 18.64 4.43 3.51
CA LEU A 278 18.02 3.75 2.38
C LEU A 278 18.14 4.55 1.07
N SER A 279 17.99 5.88 1.11
CA SER A 279 18.15 6.70 -0.10
C SER A 279 19.60 6.71 -0.60
N VAL A 280 20.59 6.72 0.29
CA VAL A 280 22.01 6.59 -0.09
C VAL A 280 22.26 5.26 -0.81
N ALA A 281 21.73 4.16 -0.30
CA ALA A 281 21.85 2.85 -0.96
C ALA A 281 21.24 2.88 -2.39
N MET A 282 20.08 3.51 -2.57
CA MET A 282 19.48 3.67 -3.89
C MET A 282 20.30 4.57 -4.82
N ALA A 283 20.93 5.63 -4.29
CA ALA A 283 21.81 6.51 -5.06
C ALA A 283 23.07 5.77 -5.56
N CYS A 284 23.64 4.88 -4.75
CA CYS A 284 24.71 3.98 -5.20
C CYS A 284 24.23 3.07 -6.35
N GLY A 285 23.01 2.55 -6.27
CA GLY A 285 22.39 1.77 -7.35
C GLY A 285 22.23 2.57 -8.66
N VAL A 286 21.85 3.85 -8.58
CA VAL A 286 21.81 4.75 -9.74
C VAL A 286 23.20 4.91 -10.35
N ALA A 287 24.22 5.19 -9.54
CA ALA A 287 25.58 5.38 -10.00
C ALA A 287 26.15 4.10 -10.67
N ALA A 288 25.91 2.93 -10.07
CA ALA A 288 26.32 1.64 -10.62
C ALA A 288 25.65 1.35 -11.97
N SER A 289 24.35 1.62 -12.07
CA SER A 289 23.59 1.42 -13.32
C SER A 289 24.04 2.39 -14.42
N ALA A 290 24.35 3.64 -14.07
CA ALA A 290 24.87 4.64 -15.00
C ALA A 290 26.27 4.27 -15.51
N ALA A 291 27.16 3.78 -14.63
CA ALA A 291 28.48 3.30 -15.01
C ALA A 291 28.41 2.10 -15.96
N ALA A 292 27.54 1.13 -15.67
CA ALA A 292 27.31 -0.02 -16.55
C ALA A 292 26.85 0.41 -17.96
N LEU A 293 25.92 1.37 -18.05
CA LEU A 293 25.47 1.92 -19.33
C LEU A 293 26.61 2.60 -20.11
N ALA A 294 27.47 3.35 -19.42
CA ALA A 294 28.61 4.01 -20.05
C ALA A 294 29.59 3.00 -20.65
N HIS A 295 29.87 1.89 -19.96
CA HIS A 295 30.74 0.82 -20.47
C HIS A 295 30.16 0.07 -21.66
N THR A 296 28.83 -0.06 -21.74
CA THR A 296 28.17 -0.73 -22.88
C THR A 296 28.04 0.15 -24.14
N SER A 297 28.41 1.43 -24.07
CA SER A 297 28.27 2.33 -25.21
C SER A 297 29.41 2.12 -26.23
N PRO A 298 29.09 1.93 -27.53
CA PRO A 298 30.07 1.57 -28.58
C PRO A 298 31.10 2.67 -28.90
N LEU A 299 31.04 3.82 -28.22
CA LEU A 299 32.01 4.91 -28.36
C LEU A 299 33.33 4.64 -27.62
N ALA A 300 33.39 3.63 -26.74
CA ALA A 300 34.63 3.23 -26.08
C ALA A 300 35.65 2.56 -27.04
N ASP A 301 35.16 1.91 -28.11
CA ASP A 301 36.00 1.18 -29.07
C ASP A 301 36.62 2.05 -30.17
N TYR A 302 36.27 3.33 -30.27
CA TYR A 302 36.83 4.23 -31.30
C TYR A 302 38.10 4.99 -30.88
N SER A 303 38.70 4.64 -29.74
CA SER A 303 39.87 5.35 -29.20
C SER A 303 41.22 4.64 -29.40
N ILE A 304 41.27 3.55 -30.16
CA ILE A 304 42.53 2.85 -30.47
C ILE A 304 42.57 2.43 -31.94
N HIS A 305 42.79 3.37 -32.85
CA HIS A 305 43.42 3.13 -34.15
C HIS A 305 44.14 4.38 -34.65
#